data_AF-A0A5J5F1B0-F1
#
_entry.id   AF-A0A5J5F1B0-F1
#
_cell.length_a   1.000
_cell.length_b   1.000
_cell.length_c   1.000
_cell.angle_alpha   90.00
_cell.angle_beta   90.00
_cell.angle_gamma   90.00
#
_symmetry.space_group_name_H-M   'P 1'
#
loop_
_entity.id
_entity.type
_entity.pdbx_description
1 polymer ?
#
loop_
_entity_poly.entity_id
_entity_poly.type
_entity_poly.pdbx_seq_one_letter_code
_entity_poly.pdbx_strand_id
1 'polypeptide(L)'
;MGDNRKSKWSTCYSNMSLSNAQKSLGFRFRTFGAQAIPVDHMLAEARGGIEGPEMDSIRKVKEKVYDLILDHLEIEGYPTEADPDFKVANVSDLVHLIINPVLANFKRTTGRKVALLREKKEILSRDGETGGCYEEYVVVDMISVMGENFIFIVEAKRSSLGEAMKQCLLAMKDTRDDNGGGRVYGFVTTGESWRMLRYDGSSFTQTRKIEAIFEGMDQEKEKWMGEYSVIVDCMNAALSDGGIVKNG
;
A
#
# COMPACT_ATOMS: atom_id res chain seq x y z
N MET A 1 44.30 8.11 -7.88
CA MET A 1 43.69 7.94 -6.55
C MET A 1 42.21 7.67 -6.77
N GLY A 2 41.80 6.40 -6.68
CA GLY A 2 40.43 5.99 -6.90
C GLY A 2 39.56 6.35 -5.70
N ASP A 3 38.49 7.10 -5.95
CA ASP A 3 37.49 7.44 -4.95
C ASP A 3 36.71 6.16 -4.60
N ASN A 4 37.03 5.60 -3.43
CA ASN A 4 36.47 4.36 -2.91
C ASN A 4 35.14 4.68 -2.21
N ARG A 5 34.13 5.14 -2.95
CA ARG A 5 32.74 5.14 -2.48
C ARG A 5 32.13 3.79 -2.82
N LYS A 6 32.38 2.80 -1.97
CA LYS A 6 31.63 1.53 -1.96
C LYS A 6 30.14 1.88 -1.96
N SER A 7 29.42 1.56 -3.04
CA SER A 7 27.96 1.63 -3.07
C SER A 7 27.45 0.75 -1.92
N LYS A 8 26.65 1.36 -1.03
CA LYS A 8 26.49 0.82 0.33
C LYS A 8 25.38 -0.24 0.43
N TRP A 9 24.69 -0.59 -0.65
CA TRP A 9 23.53 -1.49 -0.59
C TRP A 9 23.41 -2.32 -1.88
N SER A 10 23.81 -3.59 -1.80
CA SER A 10 23.78 -4.58 -2.89
C SER A 10 22.89 -5.79 -2.52
N THR A 11 21.86 -5.59 -1.70
CA THR A 11 21.10 -6.68 -1.07
C THR A 11 19.61 -6.40 -1.14
N CYS A 12 18.85 -7.35 -1.70
CA CYS A 12 17.38 -7.39 -1.63
C CYS A 12 16.89 -7.06 -0.21
N TYR A 13 15.81 -6.29 -0.08
CA TYR A 13 15.29 -5.86 1.22
C TYR A 13 14.80 -7.04 2.07
N SER A 14 14.33 -8.12 1.43
CA SER A 14 14.08 -9.42 2.07
C SER A 14 15.30 -9.90 2.86
N ASN A 15 16.48 -9.88 2.24
CA ASN A 15 17.76 -10.32 2.81
C ASN A 15 18.40 -9.30 3.77
N MET A 16 17.86 -8.08 3.86
CA MET A 16 18.34 -7.08 4.82
C MET A 16 17.96 -7.47 6.26
N SER A 17 18.97 -7.57 7.13
CA SER A 17 18.73 -7.80 8.56
C SER A 17 17.92 -6.67 9.20
N LEU A 18 17.12 -6.99 10.22
CA LEU A 18 16.29 -6.01 10.93
C LEU A 18 17.12 -4.83 11.47
N SER A 19 18.32 -5.10 11.99
CA SER A 19 19.24 -4.07 12.50
C SER A 19 19.70 -3.10 11.41
N ASN A 20 19.99 -3.60 10.21
CA ASN A 20 20.38 -2.75 9.07
C ASN A 20 19.20 -1.94 8.55
N ALA A 21 18.01 -2.53 8.47
CA ALA A 21 16.79 -1.81 8.11
C ALA A 21 16.49 -0.67 9.10
N GLN A 22 16.57 -0.93 10.40
CA GLN A 22 16.39 0.10 11.44
C GLN A 22 17.42 1.24 11.34
N LYS A 23 18.68 0.91 11.02
CA LYS A 23 19.72 1.94 10.79
C LYS A 23 19.42 2.78 9.56
N SER A 24 18.94 2.18 8.47
CA SER A 24 18.58 2.90 7.26
C SER A 24 17.36 3.81 7.48
N LEU A 25 16.35 3.31 8.18
CA LEU A 25 15.10 4.01 8.45
C LEU A 25 15.21 5.05 9.58
N GLY A 26 16.25 4.94 10.42
CA GLY A 26 16.49 5.89 11.51
C GLY A 26 15.61 5.71 12.75
N PHE A 27 14.84 4.61 12.85
CA PHE A 27 14.00 4.31 14.01
C PHE A 27 13.96 2.82 14.35
N ARG A 28 13.41 2.49 15.54
CA ARG A 28 13.22 1.10 15.97
C ARG A 28 11.81 0.60 15.66
N PHE A 29 11.69 -0.57 15.05
CA PHE A 29 10.39 -1.18 14.74
C PHE A 29 9.52 -1.39 15.98
N ARG A 30 10.13 -1.78 17.11
CA ARG A 30 9.42 -1.97 18.39
C ARG A 30 8.70 -0.70 18.85
N THR A 31 9.30 0.47 18.66
CA THR A 31 8.67 1.74 19.05
C THR A 31 7.66 2.22 18.02
N PHE A 32 7.92 1.94 16.74
CA PHE A 32 7.02 2.30 15.64
C PHE A 32 5.65 1.65 15.79
N GLY A 33 5.59 0.35 16.11
CA GLY A 33 4.33 -0.39 16.30
C GLY A 33 3.41 0.19 17.39
N ALA A 34 4.01 0.77 18.44
CA ALA A 34 3.26 1.37 19.56
C ALA A 34 2.71 2.78 19.23
N GLN A 35 3.14 3.39 18.13
CA GLN A 35 2.78 4.75 17.72
C GLN A 35 1.68 4.77 16.64
N ALA A 36 0.96 3.66 16.47
CA ALA A 36 -0.10 3.57 15.47
C ALA A 36 -1.28 4.51 15.80
N ILE A 37 -1.61 5.39 14.85
CA ILE A 37 -2.71 6.35 15.00
C ILE A 37 -4.03 5.80 14.45
N PRO A 38 -5.20 6.31 14.90
CA PRO A 38 -6.47 6.00 14.27
C PRO A 38 -6.48 6.39 12.79
N VAL A 39 -7.23 5.64 11.97
CA VAL A 39 -7.32 5.89 10.52
C VAL A 39 -7.91 7.27 10.24
N ASP A 40 -8.94 7.68 10.99
CA ASP A 40 -9.58 8.99 10.83
C ASP A 40 -8.59 10.15 11.00
N HIS A 41 -7.61 10.00 11.89
CA HIS A 41 -6.57 11.01 12.08
C HIS A 41 -5.63 11.09 10.86
N MET A 42 -5.27 9.94 10.28
CA MET A 42 -4.49 9.89 9.04
C MET A 42 -5.26 10.50 7.87
N LEU A 43 -6.55 10.18 7.76
CA LEU A 43 -7.42 10.67 6.70
C LEU A 43 -7.69 12.18 6.82
N ALA A 44 -7.88 12.70 8.02
CA ALA A 44 -8.10 14.13 8.25
C ALA A 44 -6.90 14.98 7.79
N GLU A 45 -5.68 14.47 7.93
CA GLU A 45 -4.47 15.15 7.48
C GLU A 45 -4.23 15.04 5.97
N ALA A 46 -4.79 14.01 5.31
CA ALA A 46 -4.70 13.80 3.87
C ALA A 46 -5.86 14.46 3.09
N ARG A 47 -7.01 14.68 3.74
CA ARG A 47 -8.21 15.27 3.14
C ARG A 47 -8.27 16.76 3.41
N GLY A 48 -7.98 17.57 2.39
CA GLY A 48 -8.72 18.83 2.22
C GLY A 48 -10.14 18.50 1.77
N GLY A 49 -11.04 18.17 2.72
CA GLY A 49 -12.49 18.01 2.55
C GLY A 49 -12.99 17.33 1.26
N ILE A 50 -13.23 16.02 1.28
CA ILE A 50 -14.01 15.35 0.21
C ILE A 50 -15.49 15.69 0.42
N GLU A 51 -16.03 16.62 -0.37
CA GLU A 51 -17.45 17.00 -0.36
C GLU A 51 -18.09 16.87 -1.75
N GLY A 52 -19.39 16.55 -1.77
CA GLY A 52 -20.20 16.60 -3.00
C GLY A 52 -20.15 15.32 -3.86
N PRO A 53 -20.19 15.43 -5.21
CA PRO A 53 -20.33 14.30 -6.14
C PRO A 53 -19.27 13.19 -5.99
N GLU A 54 -18.13 13.54 -5.41
CA GLU A 54 -17.03 12.61 -5.13
C GLU A 54 -17.42 11.56 -4.07
N MET A 55 -18.24 11.91 -3.06
CA MET A 55 -18.72 10.94 -2.06
C MET A 55 -19.61 9.86 -2.68
N ASP A 56 -20.53 10.24 -3.58
CA ASP A 56 -21.40 9.28 -4.26
C ASP A 56 -20.60 8.33 -5.15
N SER A 57 -19.53 8.83 -5.77
CA SER A 57 -18.61 8.00 -6.55
C SER A 57 -17.85 7.01 -5.66
N ILE A 58 -17.35 7.45 -4.51
CA ILE A 58 -16.63 6.61 -3.55
C ILE A 58 -17.55 5.54 -2.99
N ARG A 59 -18.82 5.87 -2.68
CA ARG A 59 -19.80 4.89 -2.19
C ARG A 59 -20.01 3.76 -3.20
N LYS A 60 -20.17 4.09 -4.49
CA LYS A 60 -20.30 3.07 -5.56
C LYS A 60 -19.04 2.21 -5.70
N VAL A 61 -17.85 2.79 -5.49
CA VAL A 61 -16.60 2.02 -5.48
C VAL A 61 -16.57 1.07 -4.29
N LYS A 62 -16.97 1.52 -3.10
CA LYS A 62 -17.06 0.67 -1.90
C LYS A 62 -18.00 -0.49 -2.14
N GLU A 63 -19.21 -0.24 -2.66
CA GLU A 63 -20.17 -1.30 -3.02
C GLU A 63 -19.55 -2.31 -4.01
N LYS A 64 -18.87 -1.82 -5.05
CA LYS A 64 -18.21 -2.70 -6.01
C LYS A 64 -17.08 -3.53 -5.40
N VAL A 65 -16.28 -2.95 -4.51
CA VAL A 65 -15.22 -3.67 -3.81
C VAL A 65 -15.83 -4.74 -2.90
N TYR A 66 -16.92 -4.43 -2.19
CA TYR A 66 -17.66 -5.38 -1.38
C TYR A 66 -18.12 -6.59 -2.20
N ASP A 67 -18.82 -6.34 -3.32
CA ASP A 67 -19.35 -7.40 -4.16
C ASP A 67 -18.22 -8.28 -4.73
N LEU A 68 -17.10 -7.67 -5.16
CA LEU A 68 -15.93 -8.41 -5.66
C LEU A 68 -15.22 -9.25 -4.59
N ILE A 69 -15.17 -8.78 -3.34
CA ILE A 69 -14.63 -9.56 -2.23
C ILE A 69 -15.55 -10.76 -1.98
N LEU A 70 -16.87 -10.56 -1.93
CA LEU A 70 -17.81 -11.65 -1.71
C LEU A 70 -17.73 -12.73 -2.79
N ASP A 71 -17.73 -12.32 -4.06
CA ASP A 71 -17.60 -13.25 -5.19
C ASP A 71 -16.32 -14.10 -5.06
N HIS A 72 -15.22 -13.48 -4.64
CA HIS A 72 -13.97 -14.18 -4.40
C HIS A 72 -14.07 -15.16 -3.22
N LEU A 73 -14.66 -14.75 -2.09
CA LEU A 73 -14.82 -15.60 -0.92
C LEU A 73 -15.77 -16.78 -1.18
N GLU A 74 -16.80 -16.59 -2.01
CA GLU A 74 -17.74 -17.65 -2.39
C GLU A 74 -17.07 -18.71 -3.29
N ILE A 75 -16.16 -18.29 -4.18
CA ILE A 75 -15.49 -19.18 -5.14
C ILE A 75 -14.25 -19.84 -4.54
N GLU A 76 -13.40 -19.07 -3.85
CA GLU A 76 -12.06 -19.48 -3.39
C GLU A 76 -12.05 -19.86 -1.90
N GLY A 77 -13.10 -19.52 -1.14
CA GLY A 77 -13.19 -19.76 0.29
C GLY A 77 -12.57 -18.65 1.15
N TYR A 78 -12.73 -18.77 2.46
CA TYR A 78 -12.27 -17.74 3.40
C TYR A 78 -10.74 -17.80 3.58
N PRO A 79 -10.04 -16.65 3.54
CA PRO A 79 -8.59 -16.57 3.75
C PRO A 79 -8.24 -16.94 5.20
N THR A 80 -7.98 -18.20 5.48
CA THR A 80 -7.53 -18.67 6.80
C THR A 80 -6.08 -19.12 6.74
N GLU A 81 -5.25 -18.67 7.68
CA GLU A 81 -3.84 -19.10 7.78
C GLU A 81 -3.70 -20.63 7.92
N ALA A 82 -4.69 -21.27 8.54
CA ALA A 82 -4.78 -22.72 8.70
C ALA A 82 -5.21 -23.46 7.43
N ASP A 83 -5.66 -22.76 6.38
CA ASP A 83 -6.02 -23.38 5.11
C ASP A 83 -4.76 -23.58 4.25
N PRO A 84 -4.38 -24.84 3.96
CA PRO A 84 -3.21 -25.12 3.13
C PRO A 84 -3.39 -24.68 1.66
N ASP A 85 -4.63 -24.58 1.18
CA ASP A 85 -4.96 -24.20 -0.19
C ASP A 85 -4.96 -22.68 -0.40
N PHE A 86 -5.11 -21.90 0.67
CA PHE A 86 -4.99 -20.44 0.62
C PHE A 86 -3.53 -20.01 0.38
N LYS A 87 -3.16 -19.69 -0.86
CA LYS A 87 -1.77 -19.38 -1.26
C LYS A 87 -1.52 -17.88 -1.32
N VAL A 88 -0.24 -17.52 -1.52
CA VAL A 88 0.17 -16.13 -1.78
C VAL A 88 -0.61 -15.52 -2.95
N ALA A 89 -0.95 -16.34 -3.96
CA ALA A 89 -1.78 -15.94 -5.08
C ALA A 89 -3.16 -15.41 -4.65
N ASN A 90 -3.83 -16.06 -3.69
CA ASN A 90 -5.14 -15.63 -3.20
C ASN A 90 -5.05 -14.26 -2.49
N VAL A 91 -3.99 -14.04 -1.70
CA VAL A 91 -3.72 -12.71 -1.11
C VAL A 91 -3.50 -11.66 -2.20
N SER A 92 -2.72 -12.01 -3.23
CA SER A 92 -2.44 -11.18 -4.40
C SER A 92 -3.75 -10.77 -5.10
N ASP A 93 -4.66 -11.72 -5.30
CA ASP A 93 -5.94 -11.49 -5.96
C ASP A 93 -6.87 -10.63 -5.12
N LEU A 94 -6.99 -10.87 -3.81
CA LEU A 94 -7.75 -10.01 -2.88
C LEU A 94 -7.25 -8.56 -2.92
N VAL A 95 -5.94 -8.36 -2.89
CA VAL A 95 -5.31 -7.04 -3.01
C VAL A 95 -5.71 -6.38 -4.32
N HIS A 96 -5.69 -7.13 -5.43
CA HIS A 96 -6.07 -6.61 -6.72
C HIS A 96 -7.56 -6.25 -6.81
N LEU A 97 -8.44 -7.09 -6.24
CA LEU A 97 -9.89 -6.87 -6.21
C LEU A 97 -10.27 -5.59 -5.44
N ILE A 98 -9.49 -5.23 -4.42
CA ILE A 98 -9.66 -3.98 -3.67
C ILE A 98 -9.10 -2.78 -4.43
N ILE A 99 -7.85 -2.87 -4.93
CA ILE A 99 -7.16 -1.73 -5.54
C ILE A 99 -7.78 -1.34 -6.89
N ASN A 100 -8.12 -2.32 -7.72
CA ASN A 100 -8.46 -2.09 -9.12
C ASN A 100 -9.72 -1.21 -9.30
N PRO A 101 -10.84 -1.44 -8.59
CA PRO A 101 -12.00 -0.54 -8.65
C PRO A 101 -11.68 0.90 -8.22
N VAL A 102 -10.82 1.07 -7.21
CA VAL A 102 -10.41 2.39 -6.70
C VAL A 102 -9.62 3.14 -7.75
N LEU A 103 -8.59 2.51 -8.32
CA LEU A 103 -7.78 3.11 -9.38
C LEU A 103 -8.60 3.43 -10.63
N ALA A 104 -9.48 2.51 -11.04
CA ALA A 104 -10.34 2.71 -12.20
C ALA A 104 -11.27 3.91 -12.00
N ASN A 105 -11.86 4.06 -10.80
CA ASN A 105 -12.71 5.22 -10.49
C ASN A 105 -11.90 6.51 -10.44
N PHE A 106 -10.75 6.50 -9.77
CA PHE A 106 -9.88 7.67 -9.68
C PHE A 106 -9.43 8.17 -11.05
N LYS A 107 -9.01 7.25 -11.93
CA LYS A 107 -8.62 7.55 -13.31
C LYS A 107 -9.76 8.16 -14.13
N ARG A 108 -10.99 7.63 -13.98
CA ARG A 108 -12.17 8.16 -14.67
C ARG A 108 -12.59 9.53 -14.16
N THR A 109 -12.44 9.78 -12.86
CA THR A 109 -12.89 11.01 -12.19
C THR A 109 -11.90 12.15 -12.39
N THR A 110 -10.60 11.88 -12.25
CA THR A 110 -9.55 12.91 -12.30
C THR A 110 -8.91 13.07 -13.68
N GLY A 111 -9.02 12.05 -14.55
CA GLY A 111 -8.30 12.00 -15.81
C GLY A 111 -6.79 11.76 -15.68
N ARG A 112 -6.24 11.58 -14.46
CA ARG A 112 -4.82 11.30 -14.24
C ARG A 112 -4.43 9.95 -14.84
N LYS A 113 -3.23 9.89 -15.42
CA LYS A 113 -2.69 8.67 -16.04
C LYS A 113 -2.01 7.79 -14.98
N VAL A 114 -2.81 7.23 -14.09
CA VAL A 114 -2.34 6.26 -13.09
C VAL A 114 -2.25 4.86 -13.72
N ALA A 115 -1.22 4.12 -13.34
CA ALA A 115 -1.02 2.72 -13.68
C ALA A 115 -0.70 1.89 -12.42
N LEU A 116 -1.28 0.70 -12.35
CA LEU A 116 -0.87 -0.34 -11.41
C LEU A 116 0.21 -1.18 -12.08
N LEU A 117 1.42 -1.16 -11.53
CA LEU A 117 2.50 -2.05 -11.89
C LEU A 117 2.50 -3.21 -10.90
N ARG A 118 2.35 -4.43 -11.40
CA ARG A 118 2.63 -5.64 -10.62
C ARG A 118 4.08 -6.00 -10.88
N GLU A 119 4.96 -5.70 -9.94
CA GLU A 119 6.34 -6.11 -10.06
C GLU A 119 6.51 -7.50 -9.42
N LYS A 120 6.94 -8.48 -10.23
CA LYS A 120 7.32 -9.82 -9.75
C LYS A 120 8.66 -9.82 -8.99
N LYS A 121 9.18 -8.64 -8.69
CA LYS A 121 10.53 -8.39 -8.17
C LYS A 121 10.40 -7.24 -7.16
N GLU A 122 11.11 -7.31 -6.05
CA GLU A 122 11.21 -6.18 -5.13
C GLU A 122 11.59 -4.91 -5.92
N ILE A 123 10.99 -3.76 -5.60
CA ILE A 123 11.41 -2.46 -6.14
C ILE A 123 12.93 -2.37 -5.95
N LEU A 124 13.64 -2.44 -7.08
CA LEU A 124 15.06 -2.78 -7.14
C LEU A 124 15.90 -1.78 -6.34
N SER A 125 16.65 -2.28 -5.34
CA SER A 125 17.93 -1.66 -4.99
C SER A 125 18.78 -1.63 -6.26
N ARG A 126 19.35 -0.49 -6.63
CA ARG A 126 20.00 -0.26 -7.95
C ARG A 126 21.02 -1.32 -8.41
N ASP A 127 21.54 -2.19 -7.53
CA ASP A 127 22.66 -3.10 -7.84
C ASP A 127 22.47 -4.58 -7.38
N GLY A 128 21.26 -5.17 -7.36
CA GLY A 128 21.03 -6.54 -6.83
C GLY A 128 20.86 -7.67 -7.86
N GLU A 129 21.67 -8.74 -7.77
CA GLU A 129 21.46 -10.00 -8.51
C GLU A 129 20.20 -10.76 -8.07
N THR A 130 19.51 -11.30 -9.07
CA THR A 130 18.24 -12.05 -9.01
C THR A 130 18.35 -13.38 -8.28
N GLY A 131 17.68 -13.48 -7.12
CA GLY A 131 17.45 -14.75 -6.45
C GLY A 131 16.32 -14.70 -5.41
N GLY A 132 15.09 -14.98 -5.84
CA GLY A 132 14.03 -15.52 -4.97
C GLY A 132 13.16 -14.53 -4.17
N CYS A 133 12.83 -13.35 -4.69
CA CYS A 133 12.03 -12.36 -3.94
C CYS A 133 10.58 -12.25 -4.46
N TYR A 134 9.62 -12.03 -3.54
CA TYR A 134 8.16 -12.19 -3.68
C TYR A 134 7.46 -11.03 -4.43
N GLU A 135 6.16 -11.18 -4.71
CA GLU A 135 5.33 -10.25 -5.51
C GLU A 135 5.02 -8.94 -4.77
N GLU A 136 5.36 -7.80 -5.39
CA GLU A 136 5.04 -6.45 -4.87
C GLU A 136 4.03 -5.74 -5.79
N TYR A 137 3.11 -4.98 -5.19
CA TYR A 137 2.15 -4.15 -5.93
C TYR A 137 2.59 -2.70 -5.84
N VAL A 138 2.79 -2.04 -6.98
CA VAL A 138 3.26 -0.64 -7.04
C VAL A 138 2.27 0.18 -7.84
N VAL A 139 1.77 1.28 -7.27
CA VAL A 139 0.92 2.24 -7.99
C VAL A 139 1.72 3.47 -8.36
N VAL A 140 1.85 3.69 -9.66
CA VAL A 140 2.64 4.77 -10.26
C VAL A 140 1.72 5.75 -10.98
N ASP A 141 1.96 7.05 -10.78
CA ASP A 141 1.42 8.10 -11.62
C ASP A 141 2.36 8.39 -12.78
N MET A 142 1.88 8.23 -14.02
CA MET A 142 2.63 8.62 -15.21
C MET A 142 2.33 10.08 -15.52
N ILE A 143 3.11 10.98 -14.91
CA ILE A 143 2.93 12.43 -15.03
C ILE A 143 3.39 12.94 -16.41
N SER A 144 4.37 12.30 -17.05
CA SER A 144 4.81 12.66 -18.41
C SER A 144 5.59 11.52 -19.11
N VAL A 145 5.97 11.72 -20.37
CA VAL A 145 6.77 10.78 -21.19
C VAL A 145 8.11 10.40 -20.52
N MET A 146 8.61 11.18 -19.55
CA MET A 146 9.85 10.91 -18.81
C MET A 146 9.72 11.10 -17.29
N GLY A 147 8.49 11.15 -16.75
CA GLY A 147 8.27 11.41 -15.33
C GLY A 147 7.29 10.41 -14.73
N GLU A 148 7.83 9.48 -13.94
CA GLU A 148 7.09 8.51 -13.13
C GLU A 148 7.14 8.99 -11.68
N ASN A 149 5.99 9.35 -11.12
CA ASN A 149 5.87 9.67 -9.70
C ASN A 149 5.13 8.53 -9.02
N PHE A 150 5.78 7.86 -8.09
CA PHE A 150 5.14 6.82 -7.30
C PHE A 150 4.19 7.45 -6.29
N ILE A 151 2.93 7.01 -6.31
CA ILE A 151 1.89 7.52 -5.40
C ILE A 151 1.90 6.69 -4.12
N PHE A 152 1.72 5.37 -4.26
CA PHE A 152 1.74 4.46 -3.14
C PHE A 152 2.19 3.06 -3.51
N ILE A 153 2.76 2.36 -2.52
CA ILE A 153 3.29 1.01 -2.65
C ILE A 153 2.43 0.09 -1.79
N VAL A 154 2.12 -1.12 -2.27
CA VAL A 154 1.38 -2.13 -1.53
C VAL A 154 2.22 -3.39 -1.41
N GLU A 155 2.60 -3.72 -0.20
CA GLU A 155 3.33 -4.94 0.13
C GLU A 155 2.37 -5.98 0.71
N ALA A 156 2.22 -7.09 0.00
CA ALA A 156 1.32 -8.17 0.37
C ALA A 156 2.12 -9.40 0.85
N LYS A 157 1.87 -9.85 2.08
CA LYS A 157 2.48 -11.08 2.60
C LYS A 157 1.48 -11.95 3.33
N ARG A 158 1.46 -13.24 2.98
CA ARG A 158 0.65 -14.26 3.67
C ARG A 158 1.05 -14.45 5.14
N SER A 159 2.35 -14.42 5.46
CA SER A 159 2.87 -14.92 6.73
C SER A 159 3.05 -13.89 7.85
N SER A 160 3.26 -12.60 7.52
CA SER A 160 3.47 -11.58 8.55
C SER A 160 3.40 -10.15 8.01
N LEU A 161 2.56 -9.32 8.66
CA LEU A 161 2.56 -7.87 8.48
C LEU A 161 3.90 -7.23 8.88
N GLY A 162 4.63 -7.82 9.83
CA GLY A 162 5.89 -7.26 10.34
C GLY A 162 7.02 -7.30 9.32
N GLU A 163 7.12 -8.40 8.56
CA GLU A 163 8.11 -8.50 7.49
C GLU A 163 7.75 -7.60 6.30
N ALA A 164 6.47 -7.58 5.91
CA ALA A 164 5.97 -6.74 4.84
C ALA A 164 6.18 -5.25 5.16
N MET A 165 6.01 -4.87 6.44
CA MET A 165 6.28 -3.51 6.89
C MET A 165 7.75 -3.09 6.70
N LYS A 166 8.71 -3.99 6.95
CA LYS A 166 10.14 -3.70 6.74
C LYS A 166 10.43 -3.35 5.28
N GLN A 167 9.94 -4.17 4.35
CA GLN A 167 10.14 -3.98 2.91
C GLN A 167 9.42 -2.71 2.43
N CYS A 168 8.15 -2.55 2.79
CA CYS A 168 7.36 -1.38 2.39
C CYS A 168 8.01 -0.06 2.84
N LEU A 169 8.49 0.04 4.08
CA LEU A 169 9.13 1.26 4.58
C LEU A 169 10.44 1.61 3.87
N LEU A 170 11.23 0.60 3.48
CA LEU A 170 12.47 0.81 2.73
C LEU A 170 12.14 1.28 1.30
N ALA A 171 11.20 0.62 0.64
CA ALA A 171 10.74 1.01 -0.69
C ALA A 171 10.15 2.43 -0.71
N MET A 172 9.36 2.81 0.30
CA MET A 172 8.81 4.16 0.44
C MET A 172 9.89 5.25 0.57
N LYS A 173 10.99 4.93 1.25
CA LYS A 173 12.11 5.87 1.41
C LYS A 173 12.80 6.11 0.08
N ASP A 174 13.20 5.04 -0.60
CA ASP A 174 13.90 5.11 -1.89
C ASP A 174 13.00 5.78 -2.95
N THR A 175 11.72 5.44 -2.95
CA THR A 175 10.70 6.06 -3.80
C THR A 175 10.59 7.57 -3.59
N ARG A 176 10.63 8.04 -2.34
CA ARG A 176 10.56 9.48 -2.06
C ARG A 176 11.83 10.19 -2.52
N ASP A 177 12.97 9.57 -2.30
CA ASP A 177 14.26 10.10 -2.73
C ASP A 177 14.32 10.21 -4.27
N ASP A 178 13.76 9.24 -5.00
CA ASP A 178 13.60 9.26 -6.45
C ASP A 178 12.57 10.30 -6.93
N ASN A 179 11.44 10.44 -6.22
CA ASN A 179 10.45 11.48 -6.50
C ASN A 179 10.99 12.91 -6.27
N GLY A 180 12.11 13.09 -5.55
CA GLY A 180 12.68 14.39 -5.23
C GLY A 180 11.87 15.19 -4.18
N GLY A 181 10.93 14.56 -3.48
CA GLY A 181 10.08 15.19 -2.47
C GLY A 181 8.64 14.68 -2.45
N GLY A 182 7.76 15.40 -1.74
CA GLY A 182 6.35 15.03 -1.58
C GLY A 182 6.09 13.98 -0.50
N ARG A 183 4.82 13.55 -0.42
CA ARG A 183 4.38 12.48 0.48
C ARG A 183 4.27 11.18 -0.31
N VAL A 184 4.77 10.11 0.29
CA VAL A 184 4.65 8.75 -0.23
C VAL A 184 3.82 7.94 0.75
N TYR A 185 2.90 7.16 0.21
CA TYR A 185 2.04 6.27 0.98
C TYR A 185 2.45 4.82 0.77
N GLY A 186 2.21 4.00 1.78
CA GLY A 186 2.43 2.56 1.73
C GLY A 186 1.23 1.83 2.29
N PHE A 187 0.99 0.63 1.81
CA PHE A 187 0.02 -0.29 2.37
C PHE A 187 0.69 -1.62 2.63
N VAL A 188 0.42 -2.20 3.78
CA VAL A 188 0.92 -3.51 4.18
C VAL A 188 -0.27 -4.40 4.43
N THR A 189 -0.31 -5.58 3.83
CA THR A 189 -1.50 -6.44 3.89
C THR A 189 -1.22 -7.94 3.92
N THR A 190 -2.08 -8.68 4.61
CA THR A 190 -2.19 -10.15 4.56
C THR A 190 -3.38 -10.61 3.70
N GLY A 191 -4.10 -9.68 3.06
CA GLY A 191 -5.36 -9.92 2.36
C GLY A 191 -6.55 -9.52 3.24
N GLU A 192 -6.71 -10.20 4.37
CA GLU A 192 -7.74 -9.87 5.38
C GLU A 192 -7.43 -8.53 6.07
N SER A 193 -6.17 -8.35 6.47
CA SER A 193 -5.76 -7.25 7.32
C SER A 193 -4.83 -6.29 6.62
N TRP A 194 -5.06 -5.00 6.80
CA TRP A 194 -4.36 -3.91 6.15
C TRP A 194 -3.80 -2.91 7.14
N ARG A 195 -2.74 -2.22 6.75
CA ARG A 195 -2.22 -1.02 7.43
C ARG A 195 -1.78 0.00 6.41
N MET A 196 -2.09 1.26 6.66
CA MET A 196 -1.61 2.38 5.86
C MET A 196 -0.39 3.01 6.53
N LEU A 197 0.62 3.29 5.73
CA LEU A 197 1.88 3.95 6.08
C LEU A 197 1.95 5.28 5.33
N ARG A 198 2.58 6.27 5.95
CA ARG A 198 2.86 7.57 5.34
C ARG A 198 4.30 7.98 5.63
N TYR A 199 4.96 8.55 4.63
CA TYR A 199 6.27 9.18 4.78
C TYR A 199 6.25 10.58 4.16
N ASP A 200 6.56 11.59 4.98
CA ASP A 200 6.65 13.01 4.55
C ASP A 200 8.09 13.45 4.22
N GLY A 201 9.07 12.57 4.43
CA GLY A 201 10.50 12.87 4.31
C GLY A 201 11.26 13.03 5.60
N SER A 202 10.56 13.35 6.68
CA SER A 202 11.13 13.53 8.00
C SER A 202 10.71 12.40 8.93
N SER A 203 9.46 11.97 8.85
CA SER A 203 8.87 11.01 9.77
C SER A 203 7.97 10.00 9.06
N PHE A 204 8.00 8.78 9.56
CA PHE A 204 7.06 7.74 9.18
C PHE A 204 5.90 7.72 10.17
N THR A 205 4.68 7.53 9.66
CA THR A 205 3.47 7.33 10.45
C THR A 205 2.75 6.08 9.97
N GLN A 206 2.06 5.36 10.86
CA GLN A 206 1.23 4.21 10.50
C GLN A 206 -0.14 4.29 11.15
N THR A 207 -1.14 3.72 10.49
CA THR A 207 -2.45 3.51 11.09
C THR A 207 -2.46 2.28 11.99
N ARG A 208 -3.48 2.19 12.85
CA ARG A 208 -3.92 0.92 13.44
C ARG A 208 -4.32 -0.06 12.33
N LYS A 209 -4.40 -1.34 12.71
CA LYS A 209 -4.85 -2.42 11.83
C LYS A 209 -6.26 -2.13 11.32
N ILE A 210 -6.45 -2.29 10.01
CA ILE A 210 -7.72 -2.17 9.32
C ILE A 210 -8.09 -3.57 8.87
N GLU A 211 -9.22 -4.09 9.29
CA GLU A 211 -9.72 -5.34 8.73
C GLU A 211 -10.52 -4.98 7.46
N ALA A 212 -10.25 -5.68 6.36
CA ALA A 212 -10.98 -5.53 5.10
C ALA A 212 -11.99 -6.68 4.88
N ILE A 213 -11.79 -7.79 5.58
CA ILE A 213 -12.60 -9.01 5.53
C ILE A 213 -12.88 -9.46 6.97
N PHE A 214 -14.05 -10.04 7.22
CA PHE A 214 -14.41 -10.66 8.49
C PHE A 214 -15.41 -11.81 8.28
N GLU A 215 -15.49 -12.74 9.23
CA GLU A 215 -16.44 -13.86 9.18
C GLU A 215 -17.91 -13.37 9.17
N GLY A 216 -18.74 -13.89 8.27
CA GLY A 216 -20.16 -13.51 8.15
C GLY A 216 -20.41 -12.18 7.40
N MET A 217 -19.40 -11.65 6.70
CA MET A 217 -19.48 -10.42 5.92
C MET A 217 -20.58 -10.43 4.83
N ASP A 218 -20.95 -11.61 4.32
CA ASP A 218 -22.02 -11.83 3.35
C ASP A 218 -23.40 -11.39 3.87
N GLN A 219 -23.61 -11.43 5.19
CA GLN A 219 -24.85 -11.03 5.84
C GLN A 219 -24.80 -9.60 6.39
N GLU A 220 -23.60 -9.01 6.51
CA GLU A 220 -23.35 -7.75 7.20
C GLU A 220 -22.83 -6.64 6.26
N LYS A 221 -23.47 -6.43 5.10
CA LYS A 221 -23.07 -5.39 4.12
C LYS A 221 -22.97 -3.99 4.73
N GLU A 222 -23.95 -3.58 5.53
CA GLU A 222 -23.94 -2.23 6.13
C GLU A 222 -22.78 -2.03 7.10
N LYS A 223 -22.44 -3.06 7.89
CA LYS A 223 -21.28 -3.04 8.77
C LYS A 223 -19.98 -2.94 7.98
N TRP A 224 -19.86 -3.69 6.89
CA TRP A 224 -18.69 -3.56 6.02
C TRP A 224 -18.59 -2.14 5.44
N MET A 225 -19.71 -1.60 4.94
CA MET A 225 -19.76 -0.24 4.39
C MET A 225 -19.43 0.83 5.42
N GLY A 226 -19.80 0.65 6.69
CA GLY A 226 -19.52 1.59 7.78
C GLY A 226 -18.10 1.52 8.32
N GLU A 227 -17.59 0.32 8.60
CA GLU A 227 -16.37 0.13 9.41
C GLU A 227 -15.17 -0.41 8.62
N TYR A 228 -15.41 -1.32 7.68
CA TYR A 228 -14.34 -2.06 6.97
C TYR A 228 -13.98 -1.44 5.62
N SER A 229 -14.90 -0.68 5.02
CA SER A 229 -14.71 0.02 3.75
C SER A 229 -13.70 1.18 3.83
N VAL A 230 -13.20 1.50 5.04
CA VAL A 230 -12.24 2.58 5.28
C VAL A 230 -10.94 2.39 4.49
N ILE A 231 -10.59 1.15 4.10
CA ILE A 231 -9.44 0.90 3.22
C ILE A 231 -9.58 1.60 1.86
N VAL A 232 -10.81 1.70 1.33
CA VAL A 232 -11.12 2.42 0.08
C VAL A 232 -10.91 3.92 0.27
N ASP A 233 -11.29 4.45 1.44
CA ASP A 233 -11.05 5.85 1.78
C ASP A 233 -9.57 6.18 1.90
N CYS A 234 -8.79 5.28 2.50
CA CYS A 234 -7.33 5.38 2.62
C CYS A 234 -6.65 5.41 1.25
N MET A 235 -7.03 4.51 0.33
CA MET A 235 -6.46 4.47 -1.01
C MET A 235 -6.81 5.72 -1.81
N ASN A 236 -8.05 6.22 -1.74
CA ASN A 236 -8.43 7.47 -2.39
C ASN A 236 -7.68 8.68 -1.82
N ALA A 237 -7.49 8.73 -0.50
CA ALA A 237 -6.69 9.77 0.14
C ALA A 237 -5.22 9.73 -0.32
N ALA A 238 -4.62 8.53 -0.39
CA ALA A 238 -3.26 8.35 -0.89
C ALA A 238 -3.13 8.77 -2.37
N LEU A 239 -4.13 8.48 -3.21
CA LEU A 239 -4.15 8.91 -4.62
C LEU A 239 -4.23 10.43 -4.78
N SER A 240 -4.95 11.08 -3.87
CA SER A 240 -5.20 12.52 -3.94
C SER A 240 -4.04 13.34 -3.37
N ASP A 241 -3.46 12.89 -2.25
CA ASP A 241 -2.37 13.59 -1.54
C ASP A 241 -0.96 13.10 -1.93
N GLY A 242 -0.86 11.89 -2.49
CA GLY A 242 0.41 11.26 -2.84
C GLY A 242 1.09 11.82 -4.10
N GLY A 243 2.42 11.90 -4.05
CA GLY A 243 3.27 12.43 -5.12
C GLY A 243 3.62 13.92 -4.96
N ILE A 244 4.24 14.51 -5.98
CA ILE A 244 4.43 15.97 -6.06
C ILE A 244 3.12 16.59 -6.54
N VAL A 245 2.36 17.20 -5.63
CA VAL A 245 1.33 18.18 -6.00
C VAL A 245 2.05 19.36 -6.65
N LYS A 246 2.12 19.37 -7.99
CA LYS A 246 2.45 20.62 -8.69
C LYS A 246 1.25 21.52 -8.50
N ASN A 247 1.36 22.48 -7.58
CA ASN A 247 0.50 23.66 -7.60
C ASN A 247 0.65 24.27 -9.00
N GLY A 248 -0.42 24.23 -9.78
CA GLY A 248 -0.56 25.06 -10.97
C GLY A 248 -0.64 26.53 -10.58
#